data_AF-A0A3C0A5A1-F1
#
_entry.id   AF-A0A3C0A5A1-F1
#
_cell.length_a   1.000
_cell.length_b   1.000
_cell.length_c   1.000
_cell.angle_alpha   90.00
_cell.angle_beta   90.00
_cell.angle_gamma   90.00
#
_symmetry.space_group_name_H-M   'P 1'
#
loop_
_entity.id
_entity.type
_entity.pdbx_description
1 polymer ?
#
loop_
_entity_poly.entity_id
_entity_poly.type
_entity_poly.pdbx_seq_one_letter_code
_entity_poly.pdbx_strand_id
1 'polypeptide(L)'
;MKDYRELHVWKKSYALVLDIYKLTDLYPKNETYGLISQLRRCVISVPSNIAEGYRRRHRSEYTQFLAIASGSLAELETQIMLSKDLGFITEAEFIKVWPKIQEVAKMLSGLIFSLKVPFQKLKTVAAFLLAVTIPYTLHPTPLLAAGAGTTAAPFLKVSMSPRALAMAGAFGALTDDSGSVFVNPAGLAQSDKREAGFGFTNYLQGAKMGSLSYSGNIGEHRFGFGASFLSVDGIERRGLADAVGIVPELGSFGANDMAFTFATAKKGFLPDTLSGLDAGCAIKFIRSSIDSKNALAVAADAGAVYHAGPKVNVSLAMLNLGTKMKFTDEADALPLSISAGFLYKSAPNLNLTAELGEYINDEKFYPALGIEYWFRDAFAMRGGYKFGYDTSNLGAVAGLSLGFGLKVAGLGVDYAYLPFGDLGNVQRFGFWMQF
;
A
#
# COMPACT_ATOMS: atom_id res chain seq x y z
N MET A 1 29.65 -22.75 21.66
CA MET A 1 29.81 -21.43 21.02
C MET A 1 29.67 -21.68 19.51
N LYS A 2 28.69 -21.09 18.81
CA LYS A 2 28.49 -21.34 17.38
C LYS A 2 29.69 -20.84 16.59
N ASP A 3 30.21 -21.65 15.69
CA ASP A 3 31.42 -21.34 14.91
C ASP A 3 31.07 -20.59 13.62
N TYR A 4 31.89 -19.63 13.20
CA TYR A 4 31.70 -18.95 11.90
C TYR A 4 31.76 -19.93 10.73
N ARG A 5 32.48 -21.06 10.90
CA ARG A 5 32.58 -22.15 9.93
C ARG A 5 31.23 -22.87 9.68
N GLU A 6 30.25 -22.67 10.55
CA GLU A 6 28.89 -23.21 10.37
C GLU A 6 28.03 -22.33 9.44
N LEU A 7 28.41 -21.08 9.22
CA LEU A 7 27.68 -20.15 8.36
C LEU A 7 27.75 -20.61 6.90
N HIS A 8 26.59 -20.76 6.26
CA HIS A 8 26.51 -21.16 4.85
C HIS A 8 27.21 -20.14 3.94
N VAL A 9 27.08 -18.85 4.23
CA VAL A 9 27.74 -17.77 3.46
C VAL A 9 29.26 -17.86 3.57
N TRP A 10 29.79 -18.28 4.73
CA TRP A 10 31.22 -18.51 4.90
C TRP A 10 31.68 -19.73 4.10
N LYS A 11 30.97 -20.86 4.18
CA LYS A 11 31.31 -22.08 3.41
C LYS A 11 31.32 -21.82 1.90
N LYS A 12 30.33 -21.09 1.40
CA LYS A 12 30.19 -20.75 -0.03
C LYS A 12 31.27 -19.77 -0.49
N SER A 13 31.57 -18.74 0.29
CA SER A 13 32.66 -17.81 -0.03
C SER A 13 34.04 -18.47 0.05
N TYR A 14 34.26 -19.40 0.98
CA TYR A 14 35.49 -20.19 1.02
C TYR A 14 35.63 -21.11 -0.21
N ALA A 15 34.55 -21.78 -0.63
CA ALA A 15 34.56 -22.55 -1.87
C ALA A 15 34.83 -21.67 -3.10
N LEU A 16 34.28 -20.45 -3.13
CA LEU A 16 34.54 -19.47 -4.19
C LEU A 16 36.01 -19.06 -4.25
N VAL A 17 36.71 -18.92 -3.11
CA VAL A 17 38.18 -18.70 -3.10
C VAL A 17 38.89 -19.80 -3.90
N LEU A 18 38.57 -21.06 -3.63
CA LEU A 18 39.21 -22.20 -4.31
C LEU A 18 38.95 -22.19 -5.82
N ASP A 19 37.72 -21.83 -6.23
CA ASP A 19 37.36 -21.73 -7.63
C ASP A 19 38.09 -20.59 -8.35
N ILE A 20 38.23 -19.42 -7.71
CA ILE A 20 38.97 -18.28 -8.27
C ILE A 20 40.46 -18.57 -8.37
N TYR A 21 41.05 -19.29 -7.41
CA TYR A 21 42.44 -19.72 -7.51
C TYR A 21 42.66 -20.63 -8.72
N LYS A 22 41.82 -21.65 -8.91
CA LYS A 22 41.87 -22.54 -10.07
C LYS A 22 41.64 -21.80 -11.39
N LEU A 23 40.72 -20.84 -11.41
CA LEU A 23 40.44 -20.03 -12.59
C LEU A 23 41.65 -19.16 -12.97
N THR A 24 42.27 -18.52 -11.98
CA THR A 24 43.40 -17.62 -12.20
C THR A 24 44.70 -18.33 -12.57
N ASP A 25 44.80 -19.65 -12.34
CA ASP A 25 45.93 -20.44 -12.83
C ASP A 25 45.94 -20.59 -14.38
N LEU A 26 44.81 -20.30 -15.04
CA LEU A 26 44.67 -20.33 -16.50
C LEU A 26 45.09 -19.02 -17.17
N TYR A 27 45.36 -17.97 -16.37
CA TYR A 27 45.63 -16.64 -16.91
C TYR A 27 47.06 -16.54 -17.48
N PRO A 28 47.30 -15.60 -18.41
CA PRO A 28 48.64 -15.31 -18.89
C PRO A 28 49.61 -14.97 -17.76
N LYS A 29 50.85 -15.50 -17.80
CA LYS A 29 51.84 -15.30 -16.72
C LYS A 29 52.20 -13.83 -16.48
N ASN A 30 52.10 -12.97 -17.48
CA ASN A 30 52.32 -11.53 -17.34
C ASN A 30 51.26 -10.83 -16.47
N GLU A 31 50.09 -11.44 -16.24
CA GLU A 31 49.03 -10.90 -15.37
C GLU A 31 49.23 -11.25 -13.87
N THR A 32 50.34 -11.89 -13.52
CA THR A 32 50.66 -12.30 -12.13
C THR A 32 50.52 -11.13 -11.14
N TYR A 33 51.05 -9.96 -11.49
CA TYR A 33 50.97 -8.74 -10.68
C TYR A 33 49.80 -7.83 -11.09
N GLY A 34 49.11 -8.15 -12.18
CA GLY A 34 47.90 -7.50 -12.65
C GLY A 34 46.65 -8.13 -12.05
N LEU A 35 45.74 -8.61 -12.91
CA LEU A 35 44.42 -9.10 -12.49
C LEU A 35 44.49 -10.32 -11.55
N ILE A 36 45.48 -11.21 -11.70
CA ILE A 36 45.60 -12.40 -10.85
C ILE A 36 45.74 -12.00 -9.38
N SER A 37 46.64 -11.06 -9.08
CA SER A 37 46.88 -10.60 -7.71
C SER A 37 45.68 -9.87 -7.10
N GLN A 38 44.91 -9.15 -7.91
CA GLN A 38 43.74 -8.41 -7.45
C GLN A 38 42.58 -9.37 -7.15
N LEU A 39 42.26 -10.26 -8.09
CA LEU A 39 41.20 -11.26 -7.95
C LEU A 39 41.39 -12.12 -6.69
N ARG A 40 42.62 -12.61 -6.48
CA ARG A 40 42.96 -13.44 -5.31
C ARG A 40 42.83 -12.67 -3.98
N ARG A 41 43.23 -11.39 -3.94
CA ARG A 41 43.07 -10.56 -2.75
C ARG A 41 41.60 -10.26 -2.45
N CYS A 42 40.84 -9.85 -3.45
CA CYS A 42 39.41 -9.54 -3.29
C CYS A 42 38.64 -10.78 -2.80
N VAL A 43 38.82 -11.95 -3.42
CA VAL A 43 38.09 -13.16 -3.03
C VAL A 43 38.46 -13.67 -1.63
N ILE A 44 39.74 -13.63 -1.22
CA ILE A 44 40.17 -14.03 0.12
C ILE A 44 39.60 -13.11 1.20
N SER A 45 39.48 -11.82 0.88
CA SER A 45 38.95 -10.81 1.79
C SER A 45 37.51 -11.13 2.23
N VAL A 46 36.69 -11.76 1.37
CA VAL A 46 35.29 -12.08 1.65
C VAL A 46 35.12 -13.02 2.86
N PRO A 47 35.60 -14.30 2.85
CA PRO A 47 35.48 -15.18 4.01
C PRO A 47 36.31 -14.72 5.20
N SER A 48 37.41 -13.99 4.98
CA SER A 48 38.24 -13.43 6.06
C SER A 48 37.47 -12.39 6.87
N ASN A 49 36.81 -11.44 6.21
CA ASN A 49 36.00 -10.43 6.89
C ASN A 49 34.75 -11.03 7.54
N ILE A 50 34.13 -12.06 6.95
CA ILE A 50 33.04 -12.79 7.62
C ILE A 50 33.54 -13.41 8.94
N ALA A 51 34.68 -14.09 8.90
CA ALA A 51 35.27 -14.75 10.08
C ALA A 51 35.72 -13.74 11.16
N GLU A 52 36.37 -12.67 10.75
CA GLU A 52 36.83 -11.62 11.66
C GLU A 52 35.64 -10.90 12.31
N GLY A 53 34.68 -10.48 11.50
CA GLY A 53 33.46 -9.83 11.96
C GLY A 53 32.65 -10.69 12.93
N TYR A 54 32.55 -11.98 12.67
CA TYR A 54 31.81 -12.92 13.53
C TYR A 54 32.41 -13.04 14.93
N ARG A 55 33.72 -12.80 15.08
CA ARG A 55 34.41 -12.79 16.39
C ARG A 55 34.29 -11.46 17.14
N ARG A 56 33.67 -10.43 16.54
CA ARG A 56 33.46 -9.13 17.21
C ARG A 56 32.37 -9.23 18.27
N ARG A 57 32.47 -8.37 19.30
CA ARG A 57 31.55 -8.38 20.44
C ARG A 57 30.19 -7.78 20.11
N HIS A 58 30.16 -6.78 19.22
CA HIS A 58 28.94 -6.03 18.90
C HIS A 58 28.43 -6.32 17.48
N ARG A 59 27.10 -6.37 17.32
CA ARG A 59 26.44 -6.59 16.03
C ARG A 59 26.73 -5.50 15.00
N SER A 60 26.91 -4.25 15.45
CA SER A 60 27.26 -3.12 14.60
C SER A 60 28.63 -3.34 13.94
N GLU A 61 29.64 -3.76 14.72
CA GLU A 61 30.95 -4.14 14.20
C GLU A 61 30.83 -5.30 13.21
N TYR A 62 30.10 -6.37 13.57
CA TYR A 62 29.93 -7.49 12.64
C TYR A 62 29.32 -7.04 11.30
N THR A 63 28.32 -6.16 11.35
CA THR A 63 27.69 -5.59 10.15
C THR A 63 28.67 -4.78 9.30
N GLN A 64 29.59 -4.04 9.93
CA GLN A 64 30.65 -3.30 9.23
C GLN A 64 31.61 -4.26 8.51
N PHE A 65 32.03 -5.33 9.15
CA PHE A 65 32.86 -6.37 8.51
C PHE A 65 32.16 -7.04 7.32
N LEU A 66 30.86 -7.33 7.45
CA LEU A 66 30.10 -7.88 6.34
C LEU A 66 29.94 -6.88 5.18
N ALA A 67 29.89 -5.57 5.47
CA ALA A 67 29.90 -4.53 4.44
C ALA A 67 31.24 -4.50 3.68
N ILE A 68 32.37 -4.67 4.39
CA ILE A 68 33.70 -4.80 3.77
C ILE A 68 33.78 -6.07 2.90
N ALA A 69 33.24 -7.18 3.37
CA ALA A 69 33.15 -8.42 2.60
C ALA A 69 32.32 -8.22 1.32
N SER A 70 31.22 -7.47 1.40
CA SER A 70 30.38 -7.14 0.23
C SER A 70 31.10 -6.23 -0.76
N GLY A 71 31.86 -5.24 -0.28
CA GLY A 71 32.71 -4.39 -1.13
C GLY A 71 33.77 -5.19 -1.88
N SER A 72 34.49 -6.07 -1.17
CA SER A 72 35.48 -6.97 -1.79
C SER A 72 34.86 -7.90 -2.84
N LEU A 73 33.61 -8.34 -2.64
CA LEU A 73 32.91 -9.19 -3.60
C LEU A 73 32.50 -8.41 -4.86
N ALA A 74 32.10 -7.14 -4.73
CA ALA A 74 31.79 -6.28 -5.88
C ALA A 74 33.04 -5.98 -6.73
N GLU A 75 34.20 -5.81 -6.09
CA GLU A 75 35.49 -5.73 -6.80
C GLU A 75 35.79 -7.01 -7.58
N LEU A 76 35.56 -8.18 -6.96
CA LEU A 76 35.71 -9.48 -7.61
C LEU A 76 34.77 -9.62 -8.83
N GLU A 77 33.50 -9.23 -8.70
CA GLU A 77 32.53 -9.23 -9.82
C GLU A 77 33.05 -8.43 -11.00
N THR A 78 33.50 -7.20 -10.73
CA THR A 78 34.02 -6.28 -11.75
C THR A 78 35.23 -6.87 -12.46
N GLN A 79 36.18 -7.44 -11.71
CA GLN A 79 37.39 -8.03 -12.28
C GLN A 79 37.12 -9.32 -13.05
N ILE A 80 36.12 -10.12 -12.67
CA ILE A 80 35.71 -11.32 -13.41
C ILE A 80 35.03 -10.96 -14.73
N MET A 81 34.20 -9.90 -14.75
CA MET A 81 33.67 -9.35 -16.01
C MET A 81 34.80 -8.86 -16.91
N LEU A 82 35.73 -8.07 -16.36
CA LEU A 82 36.88 -7.57 -17.13
C LEU A 82 37.74 -8.71 -17.69
N SER A 83 37.94 -9.78 -16.92
CA SER A 83 38.74 -10.92 -17.36
C SER A 83 38.08 -11.67 -18.53
N LYS A 84 36.75 -11.70 -18.58
CA LYS A 84 36.00 -12.22 -19.73
C LYS A 84 36.16 -11.29 -20.95
N ASP A 85 35.99 -9.99 -20.75
CA ASP A 85 36.05 -9.00 -21.84
C ASP A 85 37.46 -8.88 -22.45
N LEU A 86 38.51 -9.07 -21.64
CA LEU A 86 39.90 -9.13 -22.09
C LEU A 86 40.29 -10.50 -22.69
N GLY A 87 39.37 -11.47 -22.70
CA GLY A 87 39.60 -12.80 -23.25
C GLY A 87 40.54 -13.68 -22.41
N PHE A 88 40.75 -13.37 -21.12
CA PHE A 88 41.55 -14.20 -20.22
C PHE A 88 40.81 -15.42 -19.70
N ILE A 89 39.47 -15.40 -19.76
CA ILE A 89 38.61 -16.54 -19.48
C ILE A 89 37.55 -16.71 -20.57
N THR A 90 37.15 -17.95 -20.79
CA THR A 90 36.10 -18.32 -21.74
C THR A 90 34.70 -18.08 -21.16
N GLU A 91 33.70 -18.02 -22.03
CA GLU A 91 32.29 -17.97 -21.62
C GLU A 91 31.92 -19.14 -20.70
N ALA A 92 32.42 -20.34 -21.00
CA ALA A 92 32.14 -21.54 -20.23
C ALA A 92 32.71 -21.46 -18.80
N GLU A 93 33.87 -20.84 -18.63
CA GLU A 93 34.47 -20.59 -17.31
C GLU A 93 33.74 -19.51 -16.54
N PHE A 94 33.34 -18.44 -17.22
CA PHE A 94 32.53 -17.37 -16.64
C PHE A 94 31.21 -17.92 -16.08
N ILE A 95 30.48 -18.71 -16.87
CA ILE A 95 29.19 -19.31 -16.46
C ILE A 95 29.34 -20.26 -15.25
N LYS A 96 30.51 -20.88 -15.05
CA LYS A 96 30.76 -21.75 -13.87
C LYS A 96 30.93 -20.96 -12.58
N VAL A 97 31.51 -19.76 -12.64
CA VAL A 97 31.91 -18.99 -11.45
C VAL A 97 30.93 -17.86 -11.15
N TRP A 98 30.39 -17.20 -12.17
CA TRP A 98 29.49 -16.07 -12.03
C TRP A 98 28.27 -16.32 -11.13
N PRO A 99 27.52 -17.44 -11.27
CA PRO A 99 26.39 -17.73 -10.39
C PRO A 99 26.79 -17.90 -8.93
N LYS A 100 27.99 -18.41 -8.65
CA LYS A 100 28.51 -18.58 -7.28
C LYS A 100 28.81 -17.23 -6.63
N ILE A 101 29.37 -16.29 -7.41
CA ILE A 101 29.59 -14.92 -6.95
C ILE A 101 28.25 -14.27 -6.58
N GLN A 102 27.26 -14.37 -7.49
CA GLN A 102 25.90 -13.85 -7.26
C GLN A 102 25.20 -14.50 -6.06
N GLU A 103 25.40 -15.80 -5.85
CA GLU A 103 24.88 -16.52 -4.67
C GLU A 103 25.46 -15.91 -3.38
N VAL A 104 26.79 -15.75 -3.30
CA VAL A 104 27.46 -15.16 -2.13
C VAL A 104 27.00 -13.71 -1.91
N ALA A 105 26.82 -12.92 -2.96
CA ALA A 105 26.34 -11.53 -2.88
C ALA A 105 24.93 -11.44 -2.25
N LYS A 106 24.02 -12.30 -2.69
CA LYS A 106 22.66 -12.41 -2.12
C LYS A 106 22.70 -12.84 -0.65
N MET A 107 23.54 -13.81 -0.32
CA MET A 107 23.68 -14.30 1.05
C MET A 107 24.24 -13.24 2.00
N LEU A 108 25.27 -12.49 1.57
CA LEU A 108 25.82 -11.36 2.34
C LEU A 108 24.78 -10.27 2.56
N SER A 109 24.07 -9.88 1.50
CA SER A 109 23.00 -8.87 1.57
C SER A 109 21.89 -9.28 2.54
N GLY A 110 21.43 -10.54 2.46
CA GLY A 110 20.43 -11.09 3.36
C GLY A 110 20.90 -11.14 4.81
N LEU A 111 22.14 -11.53 5.05
CA LEU A 111 22.73 -11.56 6.39
C LEU A 111 22.85 -10.15 6.99
N ILE A 112 23.38 -9.19 6.23
CA ILE A 112 23.47 -7.78 6.64
C ILE A 112 22.08 -7.23 6.97
N PHE A 113 21.09 -7.50 6.12
CA PHE A 113 19.71 -7.08 6.34
C PHE A 113 19.14 -7.68 7.64
N SER A 114 19.35 -8.97 7.87
CA SER A 114 18.89 -9.67 9.08
C SER A 114 19.53 -9.15 10.38
N LEU A 115 20.73 -8.59 10.31
CA LEU A 115 21.44 -8.01 11.45
C LEU A 115 21.03 -6.56 11.73
N LYS A 116 20.64 -5.80 10.69
CA LYS A 116 20.13 -4.43 10.80
C LYS A 116 18.66 -4.36 11.23
N VAL A 117 17.84 -5.36 10.84
CA VAL A 117 16.41 -5.43 11.18
C VAL A 117 16.19 -6.53 12.22
N PRO A 118 15.91 -6.21 13.50
CA PRO A 118 15.74 -7.24 14.53
C PRO A 118 14.57 -8.17 14.18
N PHE A 119 14.82 -9.48 14.08
CA PHE A 119 13.82 -10.52 13.81
C PHE A 119 12.62 -10.50 14.78
N GLN A 120 12.80 -9.93 15.99
CA GLN A 120 11.72 -9.68 16.94
C GLN A 120 10.73 -8.60 16.46
N LYS A 121 11.19 -7.52 15.80
CA LYS A 121 10.29 -6.47 15.26
C LYS A 121 9.42 -7.02 14.11
N LEU A 122 9.95 -7.95 13.31
CA LEU A 122 9.18 -8.62 12.25
C LEU A 122 8.10 -9.55 12.84
N LYS A 123 8.41 -10.25 13.94
CA LYS A 123 7.43 -11.05 14.69
C LYS A 123 6.40 -10.20 15.40
N THR A 124 6.74 -9.03 15.93
CA THR A 124 5.76 -8.14 16.58
C THR A 124 4.81 -7.51 15.56
N VAL A 125 5.30 -7.13 14.38
CA VAL A 125 4.43 -6.63 13.29
C VAL A 125 3.56 -7.75 12.72
N ALA A 126 4.13 -8.94 12.48
CA ALA A 126 3.34 -10.11 12.06
C ALA A 126 2.35 -10.56 13.14
N ALA A 127 2.73 -10.55 14.42
CA ALA A 127 1.85 -10.88 15.55
C ALA A 127 0.80 -9.81 15.83
N PHE A 128 1.07 -8.53 15.53
CA PHE A 128 0.07 -7.46 15.59
C PHE A 128 -0.90 -7.54 14.41
N LEU A 129 -0.39 -7.79 13.19
CA LEU A 129 -1.23 -8.09 12.02
C LEU A 129 -2.09 -9.34 12.25
N LEU A 130 -1.52 -10.41 12.81
CA LEU A 130 -2.24 -11.61 13.21
C LEU A 130 -3.20 -11.34 14.39
N ALA A 131 -2.82 -10.58 15.42
CA ALA A 131 -3.69 -10.32 16.57
C ALA A 131 -4.83 -9.33 16.29
N VAL A 132 -4.75 -8.53 15.22
CA VAL A 132 -5.85 -7.67 14.75
C VAL A 132 -6.76 -8.42 13.77
N THR A 133 -6.23 -9.40 13.02
CA THR A 133 -7.02 -10.21 12.07
C THR A 133 -7.61 -11.48 12.68
N ILE A 134 -6.97 -12.12 13.66
CA ILE A 134 -7.33 -13.46 14.18
C ILE A 134 -8.43 -13.49 15.24
N PRO A 135 -8.69 -12.46 16.08
CA PRO A 135 -9.81 -12.55 17.02
C PRO A 135 -11.18 -12.64 16.34
N TYR A 136 -11.29 -12.37 15.03
CA TYR A 136 -12.55 -12.41 14.29
C TYR A 136 -12.65 -13.52 13.24
N THR A 137 -11.59 -14.28 12.97
CA THR A 137 -11.63 -15.41 12.02
C THR A 137 -11.98 -16.76 12.66
N LEU A 138 -12.30 -16.79 13.96
CA LEU A 138 -12.54 -18.05 14.72
C LEU A 138 -13.90 -18.13 15.42
N HIS A 139 -14.84 -17.25 15.08
CA HIS A 139 -16.24 -17.57 15.29
C HIS A 139 -16.79 -18.18 13.99
N PRO A 140 -17.22 -19.45 13.97
CA PRO A 140 -18.15 -19.89 12.95
C PRO A 140 -19.45 -19.16 13.23
N THR A 141 -19.61 -17.94 12.72
CA THR A 141 -20.93 -17.36 12.57
C THR A 141 -21.71 -18.29 11.66
N PRO A 142 -22.95 -18.69 12.03
CA PRO A 142 -23.77 -19.48 11.15
C PRO A 142 -23.85 -18.74 9.81
N LEU A 143 -23.55 -19.47 8.74
CA LEU A 143 -23.63 -19.04 7.34
C LEU A 143 -25.07 -18.60 7.02
N LEU A 144 -25.43 -17.40 7.46
CA LEU A 144 -26.61 -16.68 7.01
C LEU A 144 -26.08 -15.67 6.01
N ALA A 145 -26.26 -15.96 4.72
CA ALA A 145 -25.95 -15.02 3.65
C ALA A 145 -26.69 -13.69 3.90
N ALA A 146 -26.00 -12.71 4.47
CA ALA A 146 -26.49 -11.35 4.59
C ALA A 146 -26.29 -10.67 3.23
N GLY A 147 -27.38 -10.49 2.47
CA GLY A 147 -27.37 -9.86 1.15
C GLY A 147 -27.07 -8.35 1.21
N ALA A 148 -26.93 -7.73 0.04
CA ALA A 148 -26.82 -6.28 -0.09
C ALA A 148 -27.98 -5.55 0.63
N GLY A 149 -27.68 -4.47 1.38
CA GLY A 149 -28.68 -3.61 2.01
C GLY A 149 -28.81 -3.69 3.54
N THR A 150 -27.82 -4.24 4.25
CA THR A 150 -27.86 -4.44 5.72
C THR A 150 -27.32 -3.27 6.56
N THR A 151 -26.87 -2.18 5.90
CA THR A 151 -26.26 -1.02 6.56
C THR A 151 -26.84 0.29 6.03
N ALA A 152 -26.98 1.28 6.90
CA ALA A 152 -27.32 2.65 6.52
C ALA A 152 -26.14 3.36 5.85
N ALA A 153 -26.38 4.52 5.25
CA ALA A 153 -25.34 5.38 4.65
C ALA A 153 -24.40 4.63 3.66
N PRO A 154 -24.93 3.91 2.66
CA PRO A 154 -24.13 3.10 1.73
C PRO A 154 -23.12 3.93 0.91
N PHE A 155 -23.33 5.25 0.79
CA PHE A 155 -22.37 6.16 0.13
C PHE A 155 -20.98 6.14 0.78
N LEU A 156 -20.87 5.77 2.07
CA LEU A 156 -19.60 5.65 2.78
C LEU A 156 -18.73 4.48 2.27
N LYS A 157 -19.31 3.54 1.51
CA LYS A 157 -18.58 2.42 0.90
C LYS A 157 -17.86 2.82 -0.40
N VAL A 158 -18.17 3.99 -0.95
CA VAL A 158 -17.60 4.48 -2.20
C VAL A 158 -16.46 5.45 -1.88
N SER A 159 -15.26 5.13 -2.37
CA SER A 159 -14.09 6.00 -2.14
C SER A 159 -14.34 7.38 -2.73
N MET A 160 -13.94 8.44 -2.01
CA MET A 160 -14.14 9.83 -2.41
C MET A 160 -12.94 10.43 -3.16
N SER A 161 -11.81 9.72 -3.20
CA SER A 161 -10.56 10.15 -3.86
C SER A 161 -10.46 9.55 -5.27
N PRO A 162 -10.38 10.37 -6.33
CA PRO A 162 -10.17 9.89 -7.69
C PRO A 162 -8.83 9.15 -7.84
N ARG A 163 -7.77 9.62 -7.18
CA ARG A 163 -6.46 8.95 -7.16
C ARG A 163 -6.54 7.56 -6.55
N ALA A 164 -7.21 7.41 -5.41
CA ALA A 164 -7.42 6.11 -4.77
C ALA A 164 -8.28 5.19 -5.67
N LEU A 165 -9.32 5.74 -6.29
CA LEU A 165 -10.19 4.99 -7.21
C LEU A 165 -9.46 4.50 -8.46
N ALA A 166 -8.57 5.30 -9.04
CA ALA A 166 -7.75 4.89 -10.18
C ALA A 166 -6.85 3.67 -9.87
N MET A 167 -6.56 3.42 -8.59
CA MET A 167 -5.84 2.25 -8.08
C MET A 167 -6.78 1.19 -7.46
N ALA A 168 -8.06 1.18 -7.88
CA ALA A 168 -9.10 0.27 -7.42
C ALA A 168 -9.32 0.27 -5.89
N GLY A 169 -8.92 1.34 -5.21
CA GLY A 169 -8.98 1.48 -3.75
C GLY A 169 -7.77 0.93 -3.01
N ALA A 170 -6.75 0.36 -3.67
CA ALA A 170 -5.52 -0.07 -3.04
C ALA A 170 -4.61 1.14 -2.73
N PHE A 171 -4.93 1.86 -1.67
CA PHE A 171 -4.34 3.18 -1.39
C PHE A 171 -3.94 3.38 0.07
N GLY A 172 -4.44 2.59 1.02
CA GLY A 172 -4.27 2.82 2.46
C GLY A 172 -2.81 2.88 2.96
N ALA A 173 -1.86 2.28 2.23
CA ALA A 173 -0.42 2.32 2.56
C ALA A 173 0.38 3.39 1.80
N LEU A 174 -0.19 3.93 0.71
CA LEU A 174 0.39 5.02 -0.08
C LEU A 174 -0.11 6.38 0.37
N THR A 175 -1.35 6.45 0.89
CA THR A 175 -2.13 7.66 1.17
C THR A 175 -1.32 8.84 1.73
N ASP A 176 -0.88 9.70 0.81
CA ASP A 176 0.05 10.83 1.05
C ASP A 176 -0.51 12.16 0.54
N ASP A 177 -1.83 12.24 0.41
CA ASP A 177 -2.56 13.41 -0.07
C ASP A 177 -3.73 13.79 0.85
N SER A 178 -4.44 14.86 0.51
CA SER A 178 -5.61 15.33 1.26
C SER A 178 -6.75 14.30 1.31
N GLY A 179 -6.82 13.36 0.36
CA GLY A 179 -7.77 12.26 0.32
C GLY A 179 -7.58 11.23 1.45
N SER A 180 -6.47 11.30 2.19
CA SER A 180 -6.20 10.45 3.37
C SER A 180 -7.32 10.48 4.40
N VAL A 181 -8.01 11.62 4.55
CA VAL A 181 -9.15 11.76 5.47
C VAL A 181 -10.29 10.77 5.20
N PHE A 182 -10.40 10.25 3.97
CA PHE A 182 -11.46 9.32 3.56
C PHE A 182 -11.02 7.85 3.55
N VAL A 183 -9.72 7.59 3.54
CA VAL A 183 -9.15 6.24 3.29
C VAL A 183 -8.43 5.71 4.53
N ASN A 184 -7.53 6.50 5.10
CA ASN A 184 -6.77 6.13 6.29
C ASN A 184 -6.25 7.42 6.97
N PRO A 185 -6.77 7.79 8.16
CA PRO A 185 -6.38 9.04 8.81
C PRO A 185 -4.88 9.11 9.15
N ALA A 186 -4.18 7.98 9.32
CA ALA A 186 -2.72 7.98 9.50
C ALA A 186 -1.95 8.47 8.26
N GLY A 187 -2.56 8.45 7.07
CA GLY A 187 -1.99 9.01 5.84
C GLY A 187 -1.66 10.49 5.94
N LEU A 188 -2.34 11.24 6.81
CA LEU A 188 -2.02 12.65 7.06
C LEU A 188 -0.59 12.87 7.58
N ALA A 189 0.05 11.84 8.16
CA ALA A 189 1.44 11.88 8.59
C ALA A 189 2.45 11.64 7.45
N GLN A 190 1.99 11.15 6.29
CA GLN A 190 2.85 10.77 5.16
C GLN A 190 3.31 11.96 4.32
N SER A 191 2.63 13.11 4.40
CA SER A 191 2.95 14.31 3.62
C SER A 191 3.03 15.55 4.50
N ASP A 192 4.11 16.31 4.32
CA ASP A 192 4.37 17.57 5.04
C ASP A 192 3.78 18.80 4.35
N LYS A 193 3.17 18.60 3.18
CA LYS A 193 2.57 19.66 2.38
C LYS A 193 1.16 19.95 2.84
N ARG A 194 0.73 21.19 2.69
CA ARG A 194 -0.68 21.54 2.79
C ARG A 194 -1.32 21.32 1.45
N GLU A 195 -2.50 20.73 1.45
CA GLU A 195 -3.22 20.42 0.23
C GLU A 195 -4.71 20.57 0.45
N ALA A 196 -5.39 21.22 -0.50
CA ALA A 196 -6.86 21.15 -0.61
C ALA A 196 -7.22 20.39 -1.88
N GLY A 197 -8.25 19.55 -1.79
CA GLY A 197 -8.80 18.78 -2.89
C GLY A 197 -10.30 18.98 -3.01
N PHE A 198 -10.80 18.87 -4.24
CA PHE A 198 -12.21 18.83 -4.58
C PHE A 198 -12.44 17.74 -5.61
N GLY A 199 -13.51 16.95 -5.45
CA GLY A 199 -13.92 15.94 -6.41
C GLY A 199 -15.40 16.04 -6.73
N PHE A 200 -15.76 15.79 -7.98
CA PHE A 200 -17.17 15.70 -8.40
C PHE A 200 -17.36 14.61 -9.45
N THR A 201 -18.51 13.95 -9.38
CA THR A 201 -18.87 12.78 -10.21
C THR A 201 -20.36 12.83 -10.52
N ASN A 202 -20.70 12.76 -11.80
CA ASN A 202 -22.01 12.24 -12.20
C ASN A 202 -21.90 10.72 -12.16
N TYR A 203 -22.54 10.13 -11.15
CA TYR A 203 -22.52 8.71 -10.89
C TYR A 203 -23.67 8.00 -11.64
N LEU A 204 -23.78 6.70 -11.44
CA LEU A 204 -24.76 5.86 -12.12
C LEU A 204 -26.19 6.30 -11.77
N GLN A 205 -27.10 6.15 -12.75
CA GLN A 205 -28.53 6.47 -12.61
C GLN A 205 -28.83 7.91 -12.15
N GLY A 206 -28.02 8.89 -12.57
CA GLY A 206 -28.27 10.31 -12.29
C GLY A 206 -27.89 10.76 -10.87
N ALA A 207 -27.35 9.87 -10.05
CA ALA A 207 -26.79 10.22 -8.76
C ALA A 207 -25.59 11.17 -8.92
N LYS A 208 -25.46 12.16 -8.05
CA LYS A 208 -24.36 13.12 -8.02
C LYS A 208 -23.56 12.93 -6.74
N MET A 209 -22.25 12.82 -6.85
CA MET A 209 -21.38 12.64 -5.69
C MET A 209 -20.21 13.61 -5.75
N GLY A 210 -19.82 14.14 -4.61
CA GLY A 210 -18.65 14.99 -4.52
C GLY A 210 -17.97 14.97 -3.17
N SER A 211 -16.79 15.57 -3.14
CA SER A 211 -15.95 15.64 -1.96
C SER A 211 -15.14 16.94 -1.92
N LEU A 212 -14.85 17.39 -0.71
CA LEU A 212 -13.86 18.41 -0.38
C LEU A 212 -12.90 17.80 0.64
N SER A 213 -11.60 17.96 0.42
CA SER A 213 -10.57 17.50 1.35
C SER A 213 -9.57 18.60 1.64
N TYR A 214 -9.02 18.58 2.83
CA TYR A 214 -7.88 19.38 3.21
C TYR A 214 -6.95 18.54 4.08
N SER A 215 -5.64 18.64 3.86
CA SER A 215 -4.61 18.17 4.77
C SER A 215 -3.62 19.29 5.05
N GLY A 216 -3.12 19.34 6.29
CA GLY A 216 -2.13 20.33 6.67
C GLY A 216 -1.48 20.05 8.01
N ASN A 217 -0.62 20.98 8.40
CA ASN A 217 0.25 20.86 9.56
C ASN A 217 0.40 22.18 10.34
N ILE A 218 0.43 22.05 11.66
CA ILE A 218 0.83 23.09 12.61
C ILE A 218 1.88 22.46 13.53
N GLY A 219 3.14 22.86 13.34
CA GLY A 219 4.28 22.20 13.99
C GLY A 219 4.36 20.72 13.60
N GLU A 220 4.43 19.84 14.59
CA GLU A 220 4.46 18.38 14.39
C GLU A 220 3.07 17.76 14.24
N HIS A 221 2.00 18.51 14.53
CA HIS A 221 0.63 18.01 14.45
C HIS A 221 0.12 18.06 13.02
N ARG A 222 -0.47 16.95 12.57
CA ARG A 222 -1.13 16.82 11.27
C ARG A 222 -2.62 16.75 11.45
N PHE A 223 -3.34 17.49 10.62
CA PHE A 223 -4.79 17.53 10.66
C PHE A 223 -5.35 17.50 9.25
N GLY A 224 -6.59 17.05 9.14
CA GLY A 224 -7.32 17.05 7.89
C GLY A 224 -8.80 17.25 8.10
N PHE A 225 -9.43 17.78 7.07
CA PHE A 225 -10.87 17.98 6.98
C PHE A 225 -11.37 17.28 5.73
N GLY A 226 -12.51 16.61 5.84
CA GLY A 226 -13.20 15.99 4.72
C GLY A 226 -14.68 16.38 4.75
N ALA A 227 -15.25 16.64 3.59
CA ALA A 227 -16.68 16.64 3.38
C ALA A 227 -16.98 15.74 2.18
N SER A 228 -17.99 14.89 2.27
CA SER A 228 -18.49 14.12 1.15
C SER A 228 -19.99 14.20 1.09
N PHE A 229 -20.54 14.13 -0.12
CA PHE A 229 -21.97 14.13 -0.34
C PHE A 229 -22.36 13.19 -1.48
N LEU A 230 -23.57 12.67 -1.41
CA LEU A 230 -24.26 11.96 -2.47
C LEU A 230 -25.70 12.51 -2.55
N SER A 231 -26.15 12.89 -3.73
CA SER A 231 -27.55 13.28 -3.96
C SER A 231 -28.14 12.50 -5.12
N VAL A 232 -29.43 12.18 -4.98
CA VAL A 232 -30.25 11.60 -6.04
C VAL A 232 -31.55 12.40 -6.07
N ASP A 233 -31.86 12.98 -7.21
CA ASP A 233 -33.07 13.78 -7.41
C ASP A 233 -34.02 13.04 -8.37
N GLY A 234 -35.30 13.45 -8.37
CA GLY A 234 -36.27 12.96 -9.36
C GLY A 234 -36.70 11.51 -9.17
N ILE A 235 -36.62 10.97 -7.94
CA ILE A 235 -37.10 9.63 -7.63
C ILE A 235 -38.63 9.66 -7.67
N GLU A 236 -39.24 8.89 -8.56
CA GLU A 236 -40.70 8.85 -8.72
C GLU A 236 -41.39 8.29 -7.47
N ARG A 237 -42.39 9.02 -6.98
CA ARG A 237 -43.29 8.56 -5.92
C ARG A 237 -44.47 7.84 -6.58
N ARG A 238 -44.71 6.59 -6.19
CA ARG A 238 -45.84 5.79 -6.68
C ARG A 238 -46.81 5.47 -5.55
N GLY A 239 -48.10 5.60 -5.82
CA GLY A 239 -49.17 5.22 -4.89
C GLY A 239 -49.40 3.71 -4.87
N LEU A 240 -50.45 3.28 -4.15
CA LEU A 240 -50.93 1.90 -4.24
C LEU A 240 -51.76 1.73 -5.51
N ALA A 241 -51.76 0.51 -6.07
CA ALA A 241 -52.63 0.17 -7.18
C ALA A 241 -54.09 0.35 -6.78
N ASP A 242 -54.88 1.04 -7.62
CA ASP A 242 -56.31 1.17 -7.41
C ASP A 242 -57.08 -0.13 -7.76
N ALA A 243 -58.41 -0.11 -7.64
CA ALA A 243 -59.26 -1.28 -7.88
C ALA A 243 -59.20 -1.83 -9.32
N VAL A 244 -58.64 -1.08 -10.27
CA VAL A 244 -58.42 -1.49 -11.67
C VAL A 244 -56.94 -1.72 -12.00
N GLY A 245 -56.05 -1.67 -10.99
CA GLY A 245 -54.63 -1.98 -11.12
C GLY A 245 -53.76 -0.81 -11.55
N ILE A 246 -54.28 0.42 -11.62
CA ILE A 246 -53.52 1.61 -11.99
C ILE A 246 -52.73 2.09 -10.77
N VAL A 247 -51.42 2.25 -10.94
CA VAL A 247 -50.52 2.81 -9.91
C VAL A 247 -50.33 4.31 -10.19
N PRO A 248 -50.95 5.20 -9.39
CA PRO A 248 -50.86 6.64 -9.64
C PRO A 248 -49.46 7.16 -9.32
N GLU A 249 -48.98 8.10 -10.14
CA GLU A 249 -47.76 8.87 -9.88
C GLU A 249 -48.09 10.03 -8.94
N LEU A 250 -47.33 10.15 -7.84
CA LEU A 250 -47.58 11.10 -6.74
C LEU A 250 -46.50 12.19 -6.66
N GLY A 251 -45.86 12.49 -7.80
CA GLY A 251 -44.73 13.41 -7.92
C GLY A 251 -43.38 12.72 -7.69
N SER A 252 -42.36 13.50 -7.36
CA SER A 252 -40.99 13.01 -7.12
C SER A 252 -40.45 13.42 -5.76
N PHE A 253 -39.50 12.67 -5.23
CA PHE A 253 -38.71 13.01 -4.07
C PHE A 253 -37.21 12.87 -4.35
N GLY A 254 -36.38 13.31 -3.41
CA GLY A 254 -34.93 13.18 -3.49
C GLY A 254 -34.34 12.48 -2.26
N ALA A 255 -33.09 12.05 -2.40
CA ALA A 255 -32.28 11.51 -1.33
C ALA A 255 -30.95 12.26 -1.27
N ASN A 256 -30.50 12.62 -0.07
CA ASN A 256 -29.29 13.38 0.17
C ASN A 256 -28.51 12.81 1.35
N ASP A 257 -27.27 12.44 1.12
CA ASP A 257 -26.32 11.98 2.11
C ASP A 257 -25.14 12.94 2.22
N MET A 258 -24.67 13.16 3.44
CA MET A 258 -23.49 13.98 3.73
C MET A 258 -22.68 13.39 4.87
N ALA A 259 -21.35 13.48 4.78
CA ALA A 259 -20.46 13.23 5.89
C ALA A 259 -19.41 14.34 6.01
N PHE A 260 -19.19 14.80 7.24
CA PHE A 260 -18.09 15.70 7.60
C PHE A 260 -17.10 14.97 8.48
N THR A 261 -15.82 15.00 8.13
CA THR A 261 -14.74 14.29 8.80
C THR A 261 -13.68 15.28 9.30
N PHE A 262 -13.30 15.12 10.55
CA PHE A 262 -12.18 15.84 11.18
C PHE A 262 -11.16 14.80 11.61
N ALA A 263 -9.94 14.89 11.09
CA ALA A 263 -8.90 13.90 11.31
C ALA A 263 -7.63 14.54 11.87
N THR A 264 -6.90 13.78 12.67
CA THR A 264 -5.57 14.13 13.17
C THR A 264 -4.64 12.94 13.07
N ALA A 265 -3.36 13.20 12.86
CA ALA A 265 -2.34 12.18 12.81
C ALA A 265 -1.04 12.62 13.47
N LYS A 266 -0.30 11.62 13.94
CA LYS A 266 1.02 11.78 14.54
C LYS A 266 2.01 10.87 13.82
N LYS A 267 3.07 11.49 13.30
CA LYS A 267 4.24 10.80 12.77
C LYS A 267 5.07 10.22 13.90
N GLY A 268 5.56 8.98 13.77
CA GLY A 268 6.33 8.32 14.82
C GLY A 268 5.55 8.21 16.13
N PHE A 269 4.33 7.66 16.07
CA PHE A 269 3.40 7.52 17.20
C PHE A 269 4.01 6.76 18.39
N LEU A 270 4.78 5.70 18.13
CA LEU A 270 5.48 4.89 19.14
C LEU A 270 6.97 4.77 18.80
N PRO A 271 7.78 5.82 18.99
CA PRO A 271 9.16 5.87 18.48
C PRO A 271 10.07 4.83 19.16
N ASP A 272 9.89 4.58 20.46
CA ASP A 272 10.74 3.67 21.24
C ASP A 272 10.38 2.19 21.04
N THR A 273 9.10 1.89 20.82
CA THR A 273 8.61 0.51 20.69
C THR A 273 8.57 0.05 19.24
N LEU A 274 8.00 0.88 18.35
CA LEU A 274 7.80 0.58 16.94
C LEU A 274 8.16 1.78 16.07
N SER A 275 9.46 2.09 16.07
CA SER A 275 10.08 3.11 15.21
C SER A 275 9.60 3.00 13.77
N GLY A 276 8.99 4.07 13.24
CA GLY A 276 8.40 4.10 11.89
C GLY A 276 6.89 3.84 11.85
N LEU A 277 6.22 3.70 12.99
CA LEU A 277 4.76 3.68 13.07
C LEU A 277 4.20 5.11 13.10
N ASP A 278 3.36 5.43 12.14
CA ASP A 278 2.47 6.59 12.16
C ASP A 278 1.06 6.14 12.53
N ALA A 279 0.33 6.98 13.24
CA ALA A 279 -1.05 6.70 13.63
C ALA A 279 -1.93 7.94 13.46
N GLY A 280 -3.21 7.71 13.18
CA GLY A 280 -4.20 8.78 13.07
C GLY A 280 -5.58 8.31 13.49
N CYS A 281 -6.42 9.28 13.81
CA CYS A 281 -7.83 9.06 14.12
C CYS A 281 -8.68 10.17 13.51
N ALA A 282 -9.97 9.89 13.32
CA ALA A 282 -10.92 10.88 12.86
C ALA A 282 -12.27 10.72 13.57
N ILE A 283 -13.04 11.80 13.58
CA ILE A 283 -14.46 11.79 13.91
C ILE A 283 -15.26 12.20 12.68
N LYS A 284 -16.41 11.56 12.47
CA LYS A 284 -17.25 11.72 11.30
C LYS A 284 -18.70 11.97 11.72
N PHE A 285 -19.28 13.05 11.23
CA PHE A 285 -20.70 13.40 11.42
C PHE A 285 -21.43 13.10 10.12
N ILE A 286 -22.44 12.24 10.19
CA ILE A 286 -23.13 11.70 9.02
C ILE A 286 -24.59 12.10 9.09
N ARG A 287 -25.12 12.60 7.99
CA ARG A 287 -26.54 12.91 7.82
C ARG A 287 -27.04 12.26 6.55
N SER A 288 -28.18 11.61 6.64
CA SER A 288 -28.91 11.08 5.49
C SER A 288 -30.35 11.58 5.52
N SER A 289 -30.88 11.88 4.34
CA SER A 289 -32.26 12.32 4.16
C SER A 289 -32.86 11.62 2.95
N ILE A 290 -34.08 11.12 3.12
CA ILE A 290 -34.87 10.53 2.06
C ILE A 290 -36.24 11.14 2.17
N ASP A 291 -36.66 11.87 1.13
CA ASP A 291 -37.90 12.65 1.15
C ASP A 291 -37.95 13.60 2.38
N SER A 292 -38.97 13.49 3.23
CA SER A 292 -39.12 14.30 4.44
C SER A 292 -38.42 13.73 5.68
N LYS A 293 -37.84 12.54 5.58
CA LYS A 293 -37.18 11.85 6.71
C LYS A 293 -35.70 12.19 6.76
N ASN A 294 -35.19 12.26 7.98
CA ASN A 294 -33.80 12.62 8.27
C ASN A 294 -33.25 11.65 9.31
N ALA A 295 -31.98 11.29 9.16
CA ALA A 295 -31.26 10.46 10.10
C ALA A 295 -29.85 11.02 10.31
N LEU A 296 -29.34 10.88 11.53
CA LEU A 296 -28.00 11.32 11.94
C LEU A 296 -27.24 10.15 12.54
N ALA A 297 -25.93 10.14 12.33
CA ALA A 297 -25.01 9.23 13.01
C ALA A 297 -23.66 9.90 13.23
N VAL A 298 -22.93 9.42 14.23
CA VAL A 298 -21.55 9.82 14.49
C VAL A 298 -20.67 8.57 14.45
N ALA A 299 -19.51 8.66 13.83
CA ALA A 299 -18.53 7.58 13.76
C ALA A 299 -17.12 8.07 14.08
N ALA A 300 -16.28 7.12 14.47
CA ALA A 300 -14.85 7.28 14.63
C ALA A 300 -14.11 6.41 13.60
N ASP A 301 -13.00 6.94 13.10
CA ASP A 301 -12.07 6.23 12.23
C ASP A 301 -10.70 6.15 12.93
N ALA A 302 -9.98 5.06 12.72
CA ALA A 302 -8.64 4.85 13.24
C ALA A 302 -7.73 4.29 12.14
N GLY A 303 -6.47 4.69 12.15
CA GLY A 303 -5.52 4.38 11.10
C GLY A 303 -4.11 4.22 11.62
N ALA A 304 -3.34 3.37 10.95
CA ALA A 304 -1.91 3.20 11.15
C ALA A 304 -1.20 3.00 9.82
N VAL A 305 0.01 3.55 9.70
CA VAL A 305 0.95 3.26 8.61
C VAL A 305 2.31 2.95 9.23
N TYR A 306 2.83 1.76 8.98
CA TYR A 306 4.14 1.32 9.44
C TYR A 306 5.14 1.31 8.28
N HIS A 307 6.21 2.09 8.45
CA HIS A 307 7.34 2.16 7.55
C HIS A 307 8.34 1.03 7.83
N ALA A 308 8.12 -0.13 7.21
CA ALA A 308 8.98 -1.30 7.37
C ALA A 308 10.37 -1.14 6.70
N GLY A 309 10.60 -0.04 5.98
CA GLY A 309 11.86 0.36 5.37
C GLY A 309 11.66 1.53 4.42
N PRO A 310 12.70 1.94 3.65
CA PRO A 310 12.59 3.08 2.74
C PRO A 310 11.66 2.85 1.53
N LYS A 311 11.36 1.58 1.23
CA LYS A 311 10.56 1.18 0.07
C LYS A 311 9.24 0.51 0.41
N VAL A 312 8.98 0.21 1.70
CA VAL A 312 7.84 -0.63 2.10
C VAL A 312 7.04 0.07 3.18
N ASN A 313 5.75 0.27 2.91
CA ASN A 313 4.78 0.64 3.92
C ASN A 313 3.74 -0.48 4.07
N VAL A 314 3.27 -0.67 5.29
CA VAL A 314 2.11 -1.51 5.61
C VAL A 314 1.11 -0.63 6.36
N SER A 315 -0.18 -0.77 6.08
CA SER A 315 -1.21 0.02 6.75
C SER A 315 -2.31 -0.84 7.34
N LEU A 316 -2.97 -0.31 8.35
CA LEU A 316 -4.25 -0.78 8.85
C LEU A 316 -5.18 0.42 8.96
N ALA A 317 -6.44 0.24 8.57
CA ALA A 317 -7.47 1.24 8.81
C ALA A 317 -8.78 0.58 9.24
N MET A 318 -9.47 1.26 10.15
CA MET A 318 -10.83 0.94 10.59
C MET A 318 -11.67 2.19 10.43
N LEU A 319 -12.71 2.12 9.60
CA LEU A 319 -13.55 3.28 9.28
C LEU A 319 -15.00 3.01 9.68
N ASN A 320 -15.71 4.08 10.03
CA ASN A 320 -17.14 4.12 10.32
C ASN A 320 -17.55 3.34 11.58
N LEU A 321 -16.68 3.24 12.58
CA LEU A 321 -17.07 2.69 13.89
C LEU A 321 -17.95 3.70 14.62
N GLY A 322 -19.26 3.49 14.64
CA GLY A 322 -20.17 4.53 15.09
C GLY A 322 -21.55 4.08 15.54
N THR A 323 -22.39 5.08 15.83
CA THR A 323 -23.78 4.88 16.22
C THR A 323 -24.61 4.32 15.06
N LYS A 324 -25.68 3.59 15.37
CA LYS A 324 -26.69 3.24 14.37
C LYS A 324 -27.40 4.51 13.85
N MET A 325 -27.91 4.44 12.64
CA MET A 325 -28.66 5.50 11.97
C MET A 325 -30.15 5.10 11.90
N LYS A 326 -31.04 6.03 12.22
CA LYS A 326 -32.49 5.77 12.31
C LYS A 326 -33.28 6.83 11.56
N PHE A 327 -34.09 6.42 10.58
CA PHE A 327 -34.97 7.30 9.80
C PHE A 327 -36.40 7.37 10.36
N THR A 328 -36.92 6.26 10.87
CA THR A 328 -38.28 6.13 11.42
C THR A 328 -38.23 5.38 12.74
N ASP A 329 -38.50 4.07 12.73
CA ASP A 329 -38.63 3.22 13.92
C ASP A 329 -37.44 2.28 14.11
N GLU A 330 -36.91 1.77 12.99
CA GLU A 330 -35.75 0.87 12.96
C GLU A 330 -34.43 1.63 12.83
N ALA A 331 -33.37 1.06 13.40
CA ALA A 331 -32.02 1.63 13.39
C ALA A 331 -31.01 0.65 12.78
N ASP A 332 -30.35 1.09 11.72
CA ASP A 332 -29.38 0.30 10.97
C ASP A 332 -27.94 0.69 11.32
N ALA A 333 -27.03 -0.28 11.28
CA ALA A 333 -25.62 -0.03 11.52
C ALA A 333 -24.98 0.76 10.37
N LEU A 334 -23.93 1.53 10.68
CA LEU A 334 -23.04 2.11 9.68
C LEU A 334 -22.16 1.01 9.05
N PRO A 335 -21.65 1.22 7.83
CA PRO A 335 -20.81 0.25 7.16
C PRO A 335 -19.39 0.28 7.73
N LEU A 336 -19.20 -0.41 8.86
CA LEU A 336 -17.89 -0.60 9.48
C LEU A 336 -16.98 -1.36 8.51
N SER A 337 -15.84 -0.76 8.20
CA SER A 337 -14.84 -1.37 7.33
C SER A 337 -13.51 -1.52 8.03
N ILE A 338 -12.83 -2.65 7.81
CA ILE A 338 -11.45 -2.87 8.22
C ILE A 338 -10.64 -3.16 6.96
N SER A 339 -9.44 -2.59 6.86
CA SER A 339 -8.54 -2.82 5.74
C SER A 339 -7.08 -2.97 6.18
N ALA A 340 -6.36 -3.80 5.44
CA ALA A 340 -4.91 -3.93 5.53
C ALA A 340 -4.29 -3.62 4.17
N GLY A 341 -3.34 -2.69 4.14
CA GLY A 341 -2.70 -2.22 2.91
C GLY A 341 -1.21 -2.50 2.89
N PHE A 342 -0.66 -2.60 1.69
CA PHE A 342 0.76 -2.77 1.42
C PHE A 342 1.19 -1.85 0.28
N LEU A 343 2.36 -1.24 0.42
CA LEU A 343 3.03 -0.46 -0.62
C LEU A 343 4.45 -0.98 -0.80
N TYR A 344 4.85 -1.15 -2.05
CA TYR A 344 6.23 -1.34 -2.46
C TYR A 344 6.66 -0.30 -3.50
N LYS A 345 7.60 0.56 -3.13
CA LYS A 345 8.26 1.53 -4.01
C LYS A 345 9.35 0.82 -4.80
N SER A 346 8.99 0.27 -5.96
CA SER A 346 9.93 -0.48 -6.81
C SER A 346 11.05 0.43 -7.35
N ALA A 347 10.67 1.64 -7.77
CA ALA A 347 11.55 2.72 -8.19
C ALA A 347 11.09 4.06 -7.55
N PRO A 348 11.90 5.14 -7.59
CA PRO A 348 11.51 6.44 -7.01
C PRO A 348 10.16 6.97 -7.50
N ASN A 349 9.77 6.60 -8.71
CA ASN A 349 8.57 7.05 -9.39
C ASN A 349 7.58 5.92 -9.70
N LEU A 350 7.76 4.73 -9.12
CA LEU A 350 6.89 3.57 -9.35
C LEU A 350 6.46 2.94 -8.02
N ASN A 351 5.17 3.04 -7.74
CA ASN A 351 4.50 2.48 -6.58
C ASN A 351 3.66 1.28 -6.99
N LEU A 352 3.81 0.16 -6.27
CA LEU A 352 2.93 -1.00 -6.35
C LEU A 352 2.17 -1.11 -5.05
N THR A 353 0.84 -1.23 -5.10
CA THR A 353 -0.01 -1.31 -3.93
C THR A 353 -0.88 -2.56 -3.94
N ALA A 354 -1.19 -3.05 -2.74
CA ALA A 354 -2.17 -4.10 -2.53
C ALA A 354 -2.99 -3.75 -1.29
N GLU A 355 -4.27 -4.12 -1.29
CA GLU A 355 -5.16 -3.88 -0.16
C GLU A 355 -6.15 -5.01 -0.01
N LEU A 356 -6.39 -5.42 1.23
CA LEU A 356 -7.44 -6.36 1.61
C LEU A 356 -8.41 -5.62 2.51
N GLY A 357 -9.59 -5.32 1.99
CA GLY A 357 -10.66 -4.67 2.75
C GLY A 357 -11.83 -5.61 3.01
N GLU A 358 -12.53 -5.40 4.11
CA GLU A 358 -13.77 -6.09 4.47
C GLU A 358 -14.76 -5.07 5.03
N TYR A 359 -16.03 -5.22 4.66
CA TYR A 359 -17.15 -4.59 5.37
C TYR A 359 -17.77 -5.64 6.28
N ILE A 360 -17.69 -5.43 7.59
CA ILE A 360 -18.02 -6.45 8.60
C ILE A 360 -19.47 -6.95 8.45
N ASN A 361 -20.40 -6.06 8.09
CA ASN A 361 -21.80 -6.39 7.91
C ASN A 361 -22.16 -7.00 6.55
N ASP A 362 -21.24 -6.98 5.58
CA ASP A 362 -21.43 -7.58 4.25
C ASP A 362 -20.78 -8.98 4.16
N GLU A 363 -20.00 -9.38 5.17
CA GLU A 363 -19.28 -10.67 5.25
C GLU A 363 -18.47 -11.01 3.98
N LYS A 364 -17.93 -9.98 3.31
CA LYS A 364 -17.22 -10.11 2.04
C LYS A 364 -15.89 -9.37 2.04
N PHE A 365 -14.87 -10.07 1.56
CA PHE A 365 -13.55 -9.53 1.32
C PHE A 365 -13.44 -8.93 -0.08
N TYR A 366 -12.74 -7.79 -0.17
CA TYR A 366 -12.46 -7.06 -1.40
C TYR A 366 -10.95 -6.85 -1.55
N PRO A 367 -10.21 -7.87 -2.02
CA PRO A 367 -8.81 -7.70 -2.38
C PRO A 367 -8.69 -6.69 -3.54
N ALA A 368 -7.65 -5.87 -3.54
CA ALA A 368 -7.34 -4.95 -4.62
C ALA A 368 -5.83 -4.87 -4.85
N LEU A 369 -5.45 -4.67 -6.11
CA LEU A 369 -4.08 -4.37 -6.53
C LEU A 369 -4.08 -3.02 -7.25
N GLY A 370 -3.03 -2.23 -7.05
CA GLY A 370 -2.85 -0.94 -7.67
C GLY A 370 -1.42 -0.69 -8.12
N ILE A 371 -1.27 0.20 -9.09
CA ILE A 371 0.01 0.68 -9.61
C ILE A 371 -0.09 2.17 -9.87
N GLU A 372 0.94 2.92 -9.49
CA GLU A 372 1.10 4.34 -9.81
C GLU A 372 2.52 4.60 -10.33
N TYR A 373 2.60 5.20 -11.51
CA TYR A 373 3.86 5.61 -12.14
C TYR A 373 3.87 7.11 -12.40
N TRP A 374 4.86 7.83 -11.86
CA TRP A 374 5.06 9.26 -12.11
C TRP A 374 6.13 9.47 -13.18
N PHE A 375 5.76 10.16 -14.26
CA PHE A 375 6.68 10.68 -15.26
C PHE A 375 7.08 12.11 -14.89
N ARG A 376 8.37 12.29 -14.56
CA ARG A 376 8.99 13.60 -14.24
C ARG A 376 8.24 14.39 -13.16
N ASP A 377 7.66 13.69 -12.18
CA ASP A 377 6.85 14.27 -11.10
C ASP A 377 5.71 15.20 -11.55
N ALA A 378 5.29 15.09 -12.81
CA ALA A 378 4.30 15.97 -13.44
C ALA A 378 3.09 15.20 -13.98
N PHE A 379 3.30 14.00 -14.51
CA PHE A 379 2.22 13.17 -15.05
C PHE A 379 2.21 11.80 -14.39
N ALA A 380 1.09 11.43 -13.77
CA ALA A 380 0.90 10.11 -13.17
C ALA A 380 0.05 9.24 -14.09
N MET A 381 0.45 7.98 -14.27
CA MET A 381 -0.42 6.93 -14.80
C MET A 381 -0.77 5.96 -13.68
N ARG A 382 -2.04 5.57 -13.62
CA ARG A 382 -2.56 4.73 -12.54
C ARG A 382 -3.44 3.64 -13.11
N GLY A 383 -3.37 2.47 -12.48
CA GLY A 383 -4.24 1.35 -12.77
C GLY A 383 -4.46 0.52 -11.53
N GLY A 384 -5.55 -0.21 -11.51
CA GLY A 384 -5.84 -1.15 -10.44
C GLY A 384 -6.91 -2.15 -10.83
N TYR A 385 -7.00 -3.20 -10.02
CA TYR A 385 -8.05 -4.19 -10.12
C TYR A 385 -8.54 -4.58 -8.74
N LYS A 386 -9.84 -4.48 -8.50
CA LYS A 386 -10.51 -4.95 -7.29
C LYS A 386 -11.27 -6.23 -7.55
N PHE A 387 -10.98 -7.24 -6.73
CA PHE A 387 -11.58 -8.55 -6.76
C PHE A 387 -12.81 -8.59 -5.84
N GLY A 388 -13.66 -9.60 -6.03
CA GLY A 388 -14.85 -9.81 -5.20
C GLY A 388 -16.09 -9.04 -5.65
N TYR A 389 -16.10 -8.43 -6.84
CA TYR A 389 -17.36 -8.01 -7.46
C TYR A 389 -18.15 -9.22 -7.95
N ASP A 390 -19.48 -9.16 -7.85
CA ASP A 390 -20.33 -10.15 -8.50
C ASP A 390 -20.30 -9.89 -10.00
N THR A 391 -19.49 -10.66 -10.73
CA THR A 391 -19.26 -10.47 -12.16
C THR A 391 -20.41 -10.98 -13.02
N SER A 392 -21.40 -11.67 -12.43
CA SER A 392 -22.51 -12.28 -13.17
C SER A 392 -23.33 -11.25 -13.98
N ASN A 393 -23.43 -10.01 -13.49
CA ASN A 393 -24.21 -8.93 -14.12
C ASN A 393 -23.38 -7.68 -14.50
N LEU A 394 -22.06 -7.67 -14.27
CA LEU A 394 -21.20 -6.49 -14.53
C LEU A 394 -20.12 -6.73 -15.62
N GLY A 395 -20.00 -7.94 -16.16
CA GLY A 395 -19.09 -8.28 -17.26
C GLY A 395 -17.64 -8.53 -16.85
N ALA A 396 -16.81 -8.95 -17.82
CA ALA A 396 -15.43 -9.44 -17.62
C ALA A 396 -14.41 -8.38 -17.18
N VAL A 397 -14.78 -7.09 -17.25
CA VAL A 397 -13.92 -5.96 -16.85
C VAL A 397 -14.30 -5.36 -15.49
N ALA A 398 -15.32 -5.92 -14.82
CA ALA A 398 -15.77 -5.44 -13.51
C ALA A 398 -14.63 -5.51 -12.49
N GLY A 399 -14.36 -4.38 -11.84
CA GLY A 399 -13.25 -4.23 -10.89
C GLY A 399 -12.00 -3.60 -11.45
N LEU A 400 -11.86 -3.48 -12.79
CA LEU A 400 -10.80 -2.69 -13.40
C LEU A 400 -10.96 -1.21 -13.02
N SER A 401 -9.84 -0.53 -12.81
CA SER A 401 -9.79 0.92 -12.65
C SER A 401 -8.57 1.46 -13.39
N LEU A 402 -8.75 2.56 -14.11
CA LEU A 402 -7.69 3.25 -14.83
C LEU A 402 -7.75 4.73 -14.49
N GLY A 403 -6.61 5.41 -14.51
CA GLY A 403 -6.61 6.84 -14.28
C GLY A 403 -5.29 7.50 -14.57
N PHE A 404 -5.30 8.83 -14.50
CA PHE A 404 -4.10 9.63 -14.64
C PHE A 404 -4.13 10.82 -13.69
N GLY A 405 -2.96 11.42 -13.47
CA GLY A 405 -2.79 12.63 -12.70
C GLY A 405 -1.93 13.62 -13.46
N LEU A 406 -2.24 14.90 -13.35
CA LEU A 406 -1.43 16.00 -13.86
C LEU A 406 -1.08 16.92 -12.71
N LYS A 407 0.16 17.40 -12.69
CA LYS A 407 0.68 18.33 -11.68
C LYS A 407 1.49 19.42 -12.36
N VAL A 408 1.11 20.67 -12.13
CA VAL A 408 1.80 21.86 -12.65
C VAL A 408 1.76 22.95 -11.59
N ALA A 409 2.93 23.44 -11.17
CA ALA A 409 3.07 24.58 -10.25
C ALA A 409 2.23 24.47 -8.95
N GLY A 410 2.13 23.27 -8.37
CA GLY A 410 1.35 23.02 -7.14
C GLY A 410 -0.13 22.77 -7.38
N LEU A 411 -0.66 23.04 -8.57
CA LEU A 411 -1.99 22.61 -8.98
C LEU A 411 -1.94 21.20 -9.54
N GLY A 412 -3.01 20.44 -9.35
CA GLY A 412 -3.15 19.15 -10.00
C GLY A 412 -4.58 18.71 -10.27
N VAL A 413 -4.67 17.75 -11.17
CA VAL A 413 -5.91 17.14 -11.64
C VAL A 413 -5.73 15.63 -11.57
N ASP A 414 -6.69 14.93 -10.98
CA ASP A 414 -6.75 13.48 -11.01
C ASP A 414 -8.01 13.03 -11.74
N TYR A 415 -7.86 12.00 -12.57
CA TYR A 415 -8.95 11.36 -13.29
C TYR A 415 -8.97 9.86 -13.00
N ALA A 416 -10.16 9.30 -12.85
CA ALA A 416 -10.38 7.86 -12.76
C ALA A 416 -11.55 7.42 -13.64
N TYR A 417 -11.39 6.26 -14.27
CA TYR A 417 -12.36 5.57 -15.10
C TYR A 417 -12.61 4.16 -14.53
N LEU A 418 -13.88 3.83 -14.32
CA LEU A 418 -14.32 2.54 -13.80
C LEU A 418 -15.47 2.00 -14.67
N PRO A 419 -15.28 0.88 -15.38
CA PRO A 419 -16.35 0.23 -16.12
C PRO A 419 -17.21 -0.64 -15.18
N PHE A 420 -18.53 -0.43 -15.21
CA PHE A 420 -19.52 -1.22 -14.46
C PHE A 420 -20.44 -2.05 -15.38
N GLY A 421 -19.98 -2.36 -16.59
CA GLY A 421 -20.71 -3.20 -17.55
C GLY A 421 -22.08 -2.58 -17.91
N ASP A 422 -23.14 -3.37 -17.72
CA ASP A 422 -24.52 -2.99 -18.07
C ASP A 422 -25.07 -1.82 -17.23
N LEU A 423 -24.45 -1.53 -16.07
CA LEU A 423 -24.81 -0.35 -15.27
C LEU A 423 -24.20 0.95 -15.83
N GLY A 424 -23.28 0.86 -16.79
CA GLY A 424 -22.60 1.99 -17.40
C GLY A 424 -21.16 2.18 -16.91
N ASN A 425 -20.61 3.36 -17.16
CA ASN A 425 -19.23 3.71 -16.79
C ASN A 425 -19.22 4.90 -15.84
N VAL A 426 -18.34 4.84 -14.83
CA VAL A 426 -18.11 5.94 -13.91
C VAL A 426 -16.83 6.65 -14.29
N GLN A 427 -16.91 7.97 -14.43
CA GLN A 427 -15.78 8.86 -14.68
C GLN A 427 -15.70 9.87 -13.54
N ARG A 428 -14.52 10.01 -12.95
CA ARG A 428 -14.33 10.85 -11.78
C ARG A 428 -13.20 11.83 -11.99
N PHE A 429 -13.47 13.10 -11.70
CA PHE A 429 -12.49 14.17 -11.73
C PHE A 429 -12.26 14.69 -10.33
N GLY A 430 -10.99 14.97 -10.02
CA GLY A 430 -10.55 15.69 -8.85
C GLY A 430 -9.59 16.79 -9.24
N PHE A 431 -9.64 17.87 -8.48
CA PHE A 431 -8.73 18.99 -8.57
C PHE A 431 -8.12 19.18 -7.20
N TRP A 432 -6.84 19.46 -7.15
CA TRP A 432 -6.16 19.74 -5.90
C TRP A 432 -5.12 20.83 -6.06
N MET A 433 -4.77 21.45 -4.94
CA MET A 433 -3.79 22.51 -4.87
C MET A 433 -2.93 22.30 -3.63
N GLN A 434 -1.61 22.25 -3.84
CA GLN A 434 -0.59 22.19 -2.80
C GLN A 434 -0.02 23.58 -2.55
N PHE A 435 0.17 23.94 -1.28
CA PHE A 435 0.72 25.23 -0.83
C PHE A 435 1.76 25.06 0.26
#